data_AF-A0A1M5ALI6-F1
#
_entry.id   AF-A0A1M5ALI6-F1
#
_cell.length_a   1.000
_cell.length_b   1.000
_cell.length_c   1.000
_cell.angle_alpha   90.00
_cell.angle_beta   90.00
_cell.angle_gamma   90.00
#
_symmetry.space_group_name_H-M   'P 1'
#
loop_
_entity.id
_entity.type
_entity.pdbx_description
1 polymer ?
#
loop_
_entity_poly.entity_id
_entity_poly.type
_entity_poly.pdbx_seq_one_letter_code
_entity_poly.pdbx_strand_id
1 'polypeptide(L)'
;MIRLQNINLTSPEAIQRLANNHAIAVNLRDAFPYPYTIEDAITFLGLAENGVLGHVFGIYEDNTFVGCGSLIPQHDVYRINAEIGYWIGEPYWGKGYY
;
A
#
# COMPACT_ATOMS: atom_id res chain seq x y z
N MET A 1 -12.03 14.31 4.39
CA MET A 1 -12.12 14.09 2.92
C MET A 1 -11.04 13.09 2.51
N ILE A 2 -11.41 12.09 1.69
CA ILE A 2 -10.47 11.06 1.20
C ILE A 2 -9.75 11.55 -0.06
N ARG A 3 -8.43 11.32 -0.13
CA ARG A 3 -7.59 11.66 -1.29
C ARG A 3 -6.59 10.55 -1.60
N LEU A 4 -6.36 10.32 -2.89
CA LEU A 4 -5.24 9.51 -3.38
C LEU A 4 -4.09 10.43 -3.74
N GLN A 5 -2.88 10.11 -3.29
CA GLN A 5 -1.66 10.85 -3.61
C GLN A 5 -0.56 9.88 -3.99
N ASN A 6 0.51 10.39 -4.60
CA ASN A 6 1.70 9.57 -4.86
C ASN A 6 2.25 9.04 -3.53
N ILE A 7 2.49 7.72 -3.45
CA ILE A 7 2.94 7.07 -2.22
C ILE A 7 4.30 7.60 -1.74
N ASN A 8 5.14 8.11 -2.63
CA ASN A 8 6.47 8.65 -2.33
C ASN A 8 6.44 9.90 -1.44
N LEU A 9 5.26 10.51 -1.26
CA LEU A 9 5.03 11.60 -0.30
C LEU A 9 4.81 11.09 1.14
N THR A 10 4.62 9.79 1.32
CA THR A 10 4.46 9.14 2.63
C THR A 10 5.82 8.83 3.20
N SER A 11 6.05 9.15 4.47
CA SER A 11 7.29 8.75 5.14
C SER A 11 7.31 7.23 5.40
N PRO A 12 8.48 6.58 5.35
CA PRO A 12 8.61 5.16 5.67
C PRO A 12 8.04 4.82 7.06
N GLU A 13 8.18 5.71 8.04
CA GLU A 13 7.69 5.51 9.41
C GLU A 13 6.15 5.48 9.47
N ALA A 14 5.48 6.29 8.65
CA ALA A 14 4.03 6.30 8.59
C ALA A 14 3.49 4.99 7.98
N ILE A 15 4.19 4.44 6.99
CA ILE A 15 3.89 3.14 6.39
C ILE A 15 4.13 2.04 7.43
N GLN A 16 5.34 1.94 7.97
CA GLN A 16 5.74 0.91 8.93
C GLN A 16 4.80 0.85 10.14
N ARG A 17 4.42 2.01 10.69
CA ARG A 17 3.52 2.11 11.85
C ARG A 17 2.17 1.44 11.60
N LEU A 18 1.62 1.54 10.40
CA LEU A 18 0.34 0.92 10.06
C LEU A 18 0.53 -0.52 9.53
N ALA A 19 1.56 -0.74 8.71
CA ALA A 19 1.87 -2.01 8.04
C ALA A 19 2.34 -3.10 9.00
N ASN A 20 3.01 -2.73 10.11
CA ASN A 20 3.43 -3.67 11.15
C ASN A 20 2.26 -4.10 12.04
N ASN A 21 1.26 -4.72 11.41
CA ASN A 21 0.03 -5.16 12.03
C ASN A 21 -0.31 -6.56 11.53
N HIS A 22 -0.41 -7.51 12.45
CA HIS A 22 -0.71 -8.91 12.13
C HIS A 22 -2.04 -9.05 11.38
N ALA A 23 -3.07 -8.28 11.74
CA ALA A 23 -4.38 -8.32 11.09
C ALA A 23 -4.28 -7.90 9.61
N ILE A 24 -3.36 -7.00 9.26
CA ILE A 24 -3.10 -6.64 7.86
C ILE A 24 -2.32 -7.77 7.18
N ALA A 25 -1.24 -8.25 7.80
CA ALA A 25 -0.37 -9.25 7.20
C ALA A 25 -1.12 -10.55 6.81
N VAL A 26 -2.02 -11.04 7.67
CA VAL A 26 -2.80 -12.27 7.38
C VAL A 26 -3.82 -12.13 6.25
N ASN A 27 -4.13 -10.90 5.84
CA ASN A 27 -5.04 -10.61 4.72
C ASN A 27 -4.29 -10.25 3.43
N LEU A 28 -2.95 -10.22 3.46
CA LEU A 28 -2.11 -9.91 2.31
C LEU A 28 -1.37 -11.15 1.82
N ARG A 29 -0.68 -11.01 0.68
CA ARG A 29 0.14 -12.07 0.08
C ARG A 29 1.33 -12.39 0.97
N ASP A 30 1.85 -13.61 0.85
CA ASP A 30 3.07 -14.07 1.55
C ASP A 30 4.30 -13.17 1.34
N ALA A 31 4.31 -12.39 0.25
CA ALA A 31 5.35 -11.39 -0.01
C ALA A 31 5.31 -10.19 0.96
N PHE A 32 4.22 -9.99 1.70
CA PHE A 32 4.10 -8.97 2.73
C PHE A 32 4.67 -9.50 4.05
N PRO A 33 5.81 -8.96 4.52
CA PRO A 33 6.50 -9.50 5.68
C PRO A 33 5.75 -9.20 6.99
N TYR A 34 5.90 -10.09 7.97
CA TYR A 34 5.52 -9.85 9.34
C TYR A 34 6.55 -10.47 10.31
N PRO A 35 7.11 -9.70 11.27
CA PRO A 35 6.89 -8.26 11.50
C PRO A 35 7.34 -7.38 10.33
N TYR A 36 6.63 -6.27 10.11
CA TYR A 36 6.96 -5.31 9.06
C TYR A 36 7.94 -4.26 9.61
N THR A 37 9.15 -4.23 9.06
CA THR A 37 10.26 -3.39 9.52
C THR A 37 10.28 -2.03 8.82
N ILE A 38 11.13 -1.12 9.29
CA ILE A 38 11.31 0.18 8.63
C ILE A 38 12.05 0.00 7.29
N GLU A 39 12.96 -0.97 7.23
CA GLU A 39 13.66 -1.38 6.01
C GLU A 39 12.66 -1.89 4.97
N ASP A 40 11.66 -2.68 5.36
CA ASP A 40 10.60 -3.12 4.46
C ASP A 40 9.83 -1.94 3.86
N ALA A 41 9.53 -0.91 4.67
CA ALA A 41 8.85 0.31 4.20
C ALA A 41 9.72 1.09 3.19
N ILE A 42 11.01 1.21 3.46
CA ILE A 42 11.98 1.87 2.57
C ILE A 42 12.08 1.10 1.25
N THR A 43 12.21 -0.22 1.32
CA THR A 43 12.23 -1.10 0.14
C THR A 43 10.94 -0.99 -0.66
N PHE A 44 9.78 -1.02 0.00
CA PHE A 44 8.48 -0.86 -0.66
C PHE A 44 8.37 0.46 -1.43
N LEU A 45 8.77 1.58 -0.82
CA LEU A 45 8.79 2.89 -1.48
C LEU A 45 9.74 2.90 -2.68
N GLY A 46 10.94 2.31 -2.54
CA GLY A 46 11.88 2.19 -3.64
C GLY A 46 11.34 1.34 -4.81
N LEU A 47 10.63 0.25 -4.53
CA LEU A 47 10.00 -0.57 -5.56
C LEU A 47 8.82 0.14 -6.24
N ALA A 48 8.05 0.92 -5.48
CA ALA A 48 6.98 1.76 -6.02
C ALA A 48 7.52 2.86 -6.93
N GLU A 49 8.58 3.55 -6.51
CA GLU A 49 9.22 4.61 -7.30
C GLU A 49 9.81 4.09 -8.61
N ASN A 50 10.43 2.90 -8.58
CA ASN A 50 10.98 2.25 -9.77
C ASN A 50 9.91 1.58 -10.65
N GLY A 51 8.63 1.66 -10.29
CA GLY A 51 7.52 1.10 -11.06
C GLY A 51 7.40 -0.43 -11.01
N VAL A 52 8.20 -1.11 -10.18
CA VAL A 52 8.19 -2.58 -10.05
C VAL A 52 6.84 -3.07 -9.50
N LEU A 53 6.21 -2.29 -8.62
CA LEU A 53 4.89 -2.56 -8.06
C LEU A 53 3.74 -1.94 -8.87
N GLY A 54 4.01 -1.51 -10.11
CA GLY A 54 3.08 -0.75 -10.92
C GLY A 54 2.84 0.65 -10.36
N HIS A 55 1.62 1.16 -10.53
CA HIS A 55 1.24 2.49 -10.02
C HIS A 55 0.74 2.38 -8.58
N VAL A 56 1.51 2.91 -7.63
CA VAL A 56 1.18 2.87 -6.20
C VAL A 56 0.74 4.25 -5.70
N PHE A 57 -0.35 4.28 -4.93
CA PHE A 57 -0.95 5.48 -4.36
C PHE A 57 -1.10 5.34 -2.85
N GLY A 58 -0.80 6.40 -2.11
CA GLY A 58 -1.19 6.55 -0.72
C GLY A 58 -2.63 7.03 -0.59
N ILE A 59 -3.36 6.44 0.34
CA ILE A 59 -4.75 6.80 0.69
C ILE A 59 -4.68 7.68 1.95
N TYR A 60 -5.30 8.85 1.88
CA TYR A 60 -5.29 9.83 2.96
C TYR A 60 -6.69 10.26 3.37
N GLU A 61 -6.95 10.30 4.68
CA GLU A 61 -8.10 10.95 5.31
C GLU A 61 -7.62 12.23 5.97
N ASP A 62 -8.07 13.40 5.50
CA ASP A 62 -7.72 14.70 6.10
C ASP A 62 -6.20 14.89 6.34
N ASN A 63 -5.42 14.53 5.31
CA ASN A 63 -3.95 14.51 5.28
C ASN A 63 -3.27 13.47 6.17
N THR A 64 -4.03 12.59 6.82
CA THR A 64 -3.49 11.44 7.56
C THR A 64 -3.40 10.24 6.63
N PHE A 65 -2.21 9.64 6.53
CA PHE A 65 -2.03 8.39 5.79
C PHE A 65 -2.79 7.27 6.48
N VAL A 66 -3.66 6.58 5.73
CA VAL A 66 -4.51 5.49 6.24
C VAL A 66 -4.26 4.14 5.58
N GLY A 67 -3.51 4.10 4.47
CA GLY A 67 -3.24 2.87 3.73
C GLY A 67 -2.72 3.17 2.32
N CYS A 68 -2.55 2.15 1.49
CA CYS A 68 -2.14 2.34 0.11
C CYS A 68 -2.85 1.38 -0.85
N GLY A 69 -2.87 1.75 -2.12
CA GLY A 69 -3.33 0.90 -3.22
C GLY A 69 -2.31 0.86 -4.34
N SER A 70 -2.32 -0.20 -5.14
CA SER A 70 -1.50 -0.37 -6.33
C SER A 70 -2.34 -0.86 -7.51
N LEU A 71 -1.94 -0.44 -8.71
CA LEU A 71 -2.41 -0.97 -9.98
C LEU A 71 -1.23 -1.60 -10.69
N ILE A 72 -1.25 -2.92 -10.84
CA ILE A 72 -0.19 -3.69 -11.49
C ILE A 72 -0.70 -4.11 -12.89
N PRO A 73 -0.22 -3.46 -13.98
CA PRO A 73 -0.57 -3.86 -15.33
C PRO A 73 -0.15 -5.29 -15.61
N GLN A 74 -1.06 -6.08 -16.15
CA GLN A 74 -0.76 -7.45 -16.57
C GLN A 74 -0.09 -7.45 -17.96
N HIS A 75 0.52 -8.55 -18.35
CA HIS A 75 1.32 -8.65 -19.58
C HIS A 75 0.67 -9.60 -20.60
N ASP A 76 1.17 -9.57 -21.83
CA ASP A 76 0.77 -10.46 -22.94
C ASP A 76 -0.75 -10.42 -23.26
N VAL A 77 -1.45 -11.56 -23.24
CA VAL A 77 -2.88 -11.66 -23.53
C VAL A 77 -3.74 -10.87 -22.54
N TYR A 78 -3.20 -10.58 -21.34
CA TYR A 78 -3.88 -9.80 -20.30
C TYR A 78 -3.50 -8.32 -20.29
N ARG A 79 -2.75 -7.80 -21.27
CA ARG A 79 -2.22 -6.42 -21.30
C ARG A 79 -3.23 -5.27 -21.18
N ILE A 80 -4.52 -5.55 -21.32
CA ILE A 80 -5.62 -4.58 -21.11
C ILE A 80 -6.26 -4.70 -19.72
N ASN A 81 -5.69 -5.51 -18.84
CA ASN A 81 -6.12 -5.72 -17.46
C ASN A 81 -5.05 -5.21 -16.49
N ALA A 82 -5.49 -4.82 -15.29
CA ALA A 82 -4.62 -4.53 -14.17
C ALA A 82 -5.12 -5.28 -12.94
N GLU A 83 -4.18 -5.74 -12.13
CA GLU A 83 -4.49 -6.20 -10.78
C GLU A 83 -4.54 -5.00 -9.86
N ILE A 84 -5.56 -4.95 -9.00
CA ILE A 84 -5.68 -3.95 -7.95
C ILE A 84 -5.27 -4.61 -6.64
N GLY A 85 -4.24 -4.09 -5.99
CA GLY A 85 -3.89 -4.43 -4.61
C GLY A 85 -4.19 -3.24 -3.71
N TYR A 86 -4.69 -3.45 -2.50
CA TYR A 86 -4.79 -2.38 -1.52
C TYR A 86 -4.79 -2.94 -0.10
N TRP A 87 -4.45 -2.08 0.85
CA TRP A 87 -4.68 -2.33 2.26
C TRP A 87 -4.94 -1.01 2.99
N ILE A 88 -5.72 -1.11 4.06
CA ILE A 88 -6.05 -0.01 4.97
C ILE A 88 -5.54 -0.39 6.35
N GLY A 89 -4.98 0.56 7.09
CA GLY A 89 -4.56 0.35 8.46
C GLY A 89 -5.75 -0.06 9.34
N GLU A 90 -5.57 -1.05 10.18
CA GLU A 90 -6.62 -1.57 11.09
C GLU A 90 -7.37 -0.47 11.88
N PRO A 91 -6.73 0.62 12.38
CA PRO A 91 -7.43 1.70 13.08
C PRO A 91 -8.51 2.44 12.23
N TYR A 92 -8.50 2.22 10.92
CA TYR A 92 -9.43 2.84 9.96
C TYR A 92 -10.45 1.84 9.39
N TRP A 93 -10.43 0.57 9.82
CA TRP A 93 -11.42 -0.42 9.40
C TRP A 93 -12.82 -0.07 9.92
N GLY A 94 -13.86 -0.51 9.19
CA GLY A 94 -15.27 -0.25 9.54
C GLY A 94 -15.74 1.19 9.29
N LYS A 95 -14.90 2.06 8.71
CA LYS A 95 -15.21 3.47 8.43
C LYS A 95 -15.62 3.77 6.99
N GLY A 96 -15.80 2.75 6.14
CA GLY A 96 -16.20 2.96 4.74
C GLY A 96 -15.04 2.99 3.72
N TYR A 97 -13.83 2.66 4.14
CA TYR A 97 -12.66 2.50 3.26
C TYR A 97 -12.66 1.09 2.65
N TYR A 98 -13.46 0.84 1.62
CA TYR A 98 -13.50 -0.41 0.87
C TYR A 98 -13.49 -0.18 -0.64
#